data_AF-A0A935VRX7-F1
#
_entry.id   AF-A0A935VRX7-F1
#
_cell.length_a   1.000
_cell.length_b   1.000
_cell.length_c   1.000
_cell.angle_alpha   90.00
_cell.angle_beta   90.00
_cell.angle_gamma   90.00
#
_symmetry.space_group_name_H-M   'P 1'
#
loop_
_entity.id
_entity.type
_entity.pdbx_description
1 polymer ?
#
loop_
_entity_poly.entity_id
_entity_poly.type
_entity_poly.pdbx_seq_one_letter_code
_entity_poly.pdbx_strand_id
1 'polypeptide(L)'
;MHSGITNIVQTAGYQTPYNLLDDIFSMTGNHTVSNATGASRTSVITQPLQKKTICESIDKGTITIQGPNHTAVIDFGNGTCDNVATISINGNTPRVILLK
;
A
#
# COMPACT_ATOMS: atom_id res chain seq x y z
N MET A 1 -16.50 -8.89 9.07
CA MET A 1 -15.34 -9.13 9.96
C MET A 1 -14.10 -8.57 9.28
N HIS A 2 -13.20 -7.95 10.04
CA HIS A 2 -11.96 -7.33 9.55
C HIS A 2 -10.81 -7.81 10.46
N SER A 3 -9.77 -8.41 9.89
CA SER A 3 -8.61 -8.90 10.65
C SER A 3 -7.33 -8.81 9.81
N GLY A 4 -6.20 -8.55 10.45
CA GLY A 4 -4.93 -8.47 9.74
C GLY A 4 -3.79 -8.08 10.65
N ILE A 5 -2.59 -8.06 10.09
CA ILE A 5 -1.39 -7.59 10.77
C ILE A 5 -0.74 -6.56 9.85
N THR A 6 -0.40 -5.41 10.42
CA THR A 6 0.40 -4.40 9.77
C THR A 6 1.61 -4.11 10.65
N ASN A 7 2.80 -4.23 10.10
CA ASN A 7 4.05 -3.84 10.74
C ASN A 7 4.52 -2.54 10.10
N ILE A 8 4.80 -1.55 10.94
CA ILE A 8 5.28 -0.22 10.51
C ILE A 8 6.63 0.02 11.16
N VAL A 9 7.62 0.39 10.35
CA VAL A 9 8.97 0.71 10.80
C VAL A 9 9.36 2.07 10.25
N GLN A 10 9.80 2.99 11.11
CA GLN A 10 10.43 4.23 10.68
C GLN A 10 11.85 3.91 10.20
N THR A 11 12.14 4.19 8.94
CA THR A 11 13.42 3.86 8.29
C THR A 11 14.35 5.07 8.13
N ALA A 12 13.83 6.29 8.28
CA ALA A 12 14.60 7.53 8.29
C ALA A 12 13.90 8.61 9.14
N GLY A 13 14.63 9.67 9.51
CA GLY A 13 14.13 10.81 10.29
C GLY A 13 14.05 10.61 11.81
N TYR A 14 14.26 9.39 12.30
CA TYR A 14 14.17 9.09 13.74
C TYR A 14 15.18 9.84 14.63
N GLN A 15 16.26 10.38 14.06
CA GLN A 15 17.28 11.16 14.78
C GLN A 15 16.95 12.65 14.87
N THR A 16 15.93 13.11 14.15
CA THR A 16 15.53 14.51 14.02
C THR A 16 14.10 14.68 14.55
N PRO A 17 13.85 14.45 15.86
CA PRO A 17 12.49 14.30 16.41
C PRO A 17 11.60 15.54 16.29
N TYR A 18 12.18 16.71 16.01
CA TYR A 18 11.45 17.96 15.79
C TYR A 18 11.20 18.25 14.30
N ASN A 19 11.79 17.49 13.38
CA ASN A 19 11.62 17.62 11.94
C ASN A 19 10.89 16.40 11.36
N LEU A 20 9.58 16.35 11.51
CA LEU A 20 8.78 15.21 11.03
C LEU A 20 8.73 15.09 9.49
N LEU A 21 9.18 16.12 8.77
CA LEU A 21 9.11 16.15 7.30
C LEU A 21 10.17 15.25 6.65
N ASP A 22 11.26 14.92 7.35
CA ASP A 22 12.27 13.99 6.81
C ASP A 22 11.98 12.51 7.13
N ASP A 23 10.87 12.23 7.82
CA ASP A 23 10.49 10.88 8.19
C ASP A 23 10.06 10.03 6.99
N ILE A 24 10.51 8.77 7.02
CA ILE A 24 10.12 7.73 6.06
C ILE A 24 9.68 6.49 6.83
N PHE A 25 8.51 5.97 6.46
CA PHE A 25 7.95 4.76 7.05
C PHE A 25 7.87 3.64 6.01
N SER A 26 8.21 2.43 6.44
CA SER A 26 8.05 1.19 5.70
C SER A 26 6.95 0.36 6.32
N MET A 27 6.02 -0.13 5.50
CA MET A 27 4.88 -0.92 5.94
C MET A 27 4.87 -2.29 5.25
N THR A 28 4.66 -3.33 6.03
CA THR A 28 4.42 -4.71 5.55
C THR A 28 3.24 -5.32 6.28
N GLY A 29 2.61 -6.33 5.70
CA GLY A 29 1.44 -6.92 6.34
C GLY A 29 0.42 -7.47 5.36
N ASN A 30 -0.70 -7.90 5.92
CA ASN A 30 -1.84 -8.39 5.18
C ASN A 30 -3.14 -8.04 5.91
N HIS A 31 -4.23 -7.94 5.14
CA HIS A 31 -5.52 -7.59 5.67
C HIS A 31 -6.67 -8.42 5.05
N THR A 32 -7.37 -9.13 5.94
CA THR A 32 -8.66 -9.85 5.89
C THR A 32 -9.95 -9.01 5.89
N VAL A 33 -10.72 -8.84 4.83
CA VAL A 33 -12.10 -8.27 4.95
C VAL A 33 -13.15 -9.24 4.45
N SER A 34 -14.06 -9.63 5.34
CA SER A 34 -15.20 -10.51 5.03
C SER A 34 -16.53 -9.78 5.25
N ASN A 35 -17.41 -9.86 4.26
CA ASN A 35 -18.76 -9.29 4.36
C ASN A 35 -19.74 -10.26 5.05
N ALA A 36 -20.99 -9.82 5.28
CA ALA A 36 -22.02 -10.63 5.94
C ALA A 36 -22.45 -11.88 5.13
N THR A 37 -22.19 -11.90 3.82
CA THR A 37 -22.50 -13.04 2.94
C THR A 37 -21.34 -14.05 2.84
N GLY A 38 -20.28 -13.89 3.64
CA GLY A 38 -19.12 -14.77 3.66
C GLY A 38 -18.08 -14.52 2.56
N ALA A 39 -18.30 -13.56 1.65
CA ALA A 39 -17.33 -13.20 0.63
C ALA A 39 -16.16 -12.43 1.29
N SER A 40 -14.94 -12.88 1.01
CA SER A 40 -13.73 -12.33 1.61
C SER A 40 -12.80 -11.72 0.56
N ARG A 41 -12.10 -10.66 0.93
CA ARG A 41 -11.00 -10.06 0.17
C ARG A 41 -9.78 -9.95 1.07
N THR A 42 -8.66 -10.46 0.60
CA THR A 42 -7.38 -10.44 1.31
C THR A 42 -6.42 -9.53 0.56
N SER A 43 -5.90 -8.51 1.22
CA SER A 43 -4.76 -7.73 0.71
C SER A 43 -3.46 -8.22 1.34
N VAL A 44 -2.40 -8.31 0.54
CA VAL A 44 -1.05 -8.67 0.98
C VAL A 44 -0.09 -7.66 0.39
N ILE A 45 0.74 -7.05 1.24
CA ILE A 45 1.84 -6.20 0.80
C ILE A 45 2.94 -7.12 0.28
N THR A 46 3.14 -7.17 -1.03
CA THR A 46 4.11 -8.05 -1.71
C THR A 46 5.47 -7.38 -1.87
N GLN A 47 5.50 -6.05 -1.96
CA GLN A 47 6.70 -5.23 -1.80
C GLN A 47 6.42 -4.18 -0.73
N PRO A 48 7.32 -4.00 0.26
CA PRO A 48 7.09 -3.07 1.36
C PRO A 48 6.64 -1.69 0.86
N LEU A 49 5.57 -1.17 1.45
CA LEU A 49 5.07 0.14 1.10
C LEU A 49 5.91 1.21 1.77
N GLN A 50 6.28 2.24 1.02
CA GLN A 50 6.95 3.41 1.57
C GLN A 50 5.95 4.56 1.70
N LYS A 51 6.01 5.24 2.84
CA LYS A 51 5.35 6.51 3.05
C LYS A 51 6.37 7.51 3.56
N LYS A 52 6.82 8.41 2.70
CA LYS A 52 7.51 9.64 3.16
C LYS A 52 6.47 10.61 3.70
N THR A 53 6.78 11.30 4.80
CA THR A 53 5.87 12.30 5.38
C THR A 53 5.59 13.46 4.43
N ILE A 54 6.58 13.83 3.60
CA ILE A 54 6.43 14.88 2.58
C ILE A 54 5.53 14.52 1.40
N CYS A 55 5.37 13.23 1.07
CA CYS A 55 4.43 12.85 0.02
C CYS A 55 3.01 12.95 0.58
N GLU A 56 2.00 13.18 -0.24
CA GLU A 56 0.60 13.12 0.20
C GLU A 56 0.16 11.66 0.38
N SER A 57 0.46 10.81 -0.61
CA SER A 57 0.12 9.39 -0.62
C SER A 57 1.33 8.46 -0.39
N ILE A 58 1.09 7.15 -0.41
CA ILE A 58 2.14 6.11 -0.49
C ILE A 58 2.88 6.28 -1.81
N ASP A 59 4.20 6.34 -1.77
CA ASP A 59 5.03 6.71 -2.92
C ASP A 59 5.79 5.54 -3.54
N LYS A 60 5.76 4.36 -2.89
CA LYS A 60 6.46 3.16 -3.39
C LYS A 60 5.86 1.88 -2.81
N GLY A 61 6.01 0.80 -3.54
CA GLY A 61 5.71 -0.56 -3.09
C GLY A 61 4.47 -1.14 -3.79
N THR A 62 4.09 -2.36 -3.40
CA THR A 62 3.09 -3.12 -4.15
C THR A 62 2.17 -3.89 -3.20
N ILE A 63 0.86 -3.82 -3.48
CA ILE A 63 -0.17 -4.60 -2.79
C ILE A 63 -0.87 -5.51 -3.79
N THR A 64 -1.01 -6.78 -3.45
CA THR A 64 -1.90 -7.71 -4.13
C THR A 64 -3.19 -7.85 -3.33
N ILE A 65 -4.34 -7.66 -3.98
CA ILE A 65 -5.67 -7.82 -3.40
C ILE A 65 -6.33 -9.01 -4.09
N GLN A 66 -6.55 -10.08 -3.34
CA GLN A 66 -7.25 -11.27 -3.81
C GLN A 66 -8.70 -11.24 -3.31
N GLY A 67 -9.64 -11.14 -4.24
CA GLY A 67 -11.06 -11.32 -3.97
C GLY A 67 -11.58 -12.67 -4.50
N PRO A 68 -12.89 -12.93 -4.37
CA PRO A 68 -13.46 -14.22 -4.74
C PRO A 68 -13.30 -14.56 -6.23
N ASN A 69 -13.40 -13.54 -7.09
CA ASN A 69 -13.44 -13.72 -8.55
C ASN A 69 -12.26 -13.05 -9.26
N HIS A 70 -11.56 -12.13 -8.60
CA HIS A 70 -10.54 -11.29 -9.22
C HIS A 70 -9.36 -11.06 -8.29
N THR A 71 -8.18 -10.95 -8.88
CA THR A 71 -6.97 -10.48 -8.20
C THR A 71 -6.57 -9.15 -8.79
N ALA A 72 -6.35 -8.15 -7.94
CA ALA A 72 -5.83 -6.85 -8.33
C ALA A 72 -4.42 -6.67 -7.79
N VAL A 73 -3.54 -6.05 -8.56
CA VAL A 73 -2.21 -5.62 -8.12
C VAL A 73 -2.16 -4.11 -8.24
N ILE A 74 -1.86 -3.44 -7.13
CA ILE A 74 -1.64 -2.00 -7.07
C ILE A 74 -0.15 -1.76 -6.85
N ASP A 75 0.48 -1.05 -7.77
CA ASP A 75 1.88 -0.64 -7.70
C ASP A 75 1.96 0.88 -7.53
N PHE A 76 2.52 1.33 -6.41
CA PHE A 76 2.65 2.74 -6.02
C PHE A 76 3.88 3.41 -6.64
N GLY A 77 4.65 2.72 -7.46
CA GLY A 77 5.80 3.27 -8.15
C GLY A 77 7.09 3.16 -7.33
N ASN A 78 8.00 4.12 -7.53
CA ASN A 78 9.40 4.01 -7.14
C ASN A 78 9.86 5.04 -6.10
N GLY A 79 8.96 5.89 -5.59
CA GLY A 79 9.25 6.87 -4.54
C GLY A 79 9.24 8.33 -4.98
N THR A 80 8.60 8.67 -6.10
CA THR A 80 8.61 10.00 -6.75
C THR A 80 7.65 11.02 -6.14
N CYS A 81 6.79 10.66 -5.18
CA CYS A 81 5.72 11.52 -4.64
C CYS A 81 4.83 12.16 -5.72
N ASP A 82 4.52 11.46 -6.81
CA ASP A 82 3.73 11.99 -7.92
C ASP A 82 2.21 11.79 -7.77
N ASN A 83 1.78 11.20 -6.65
CA ASN A 83 0.39 10.83 -6.36
C ASN A 83 -0.21 9.93 -7.44
N VAL A 84 0.61 9.06 -8.04
CA VAL A 84 0.19 8.10 -9.04
C VAL A 84 0.45 6.67 -8.54
N ALA A 85 -0.48 5.78 -8.85
CA ALA A 85 -0.24 4.34 -8.82
C ALA A 85 -0.74 3.70 -10.11
N THR A 86 -0.37 2.45 -10.34
CA THR A 86 -1.00 1.63 -11.39
C THR A 86 -1.78 0.49 -10.76
N ILE A 87 -2.88 0.12 -11.42
CA ILE A 87 -3.70 -1.04 -11.03
C ILE A 87 -3.84 -2.00 -12.21
N SER A 88 -3.43 -3.25 -12.00
CA SER A 88 -3.72 -4.38 -12.88
C SER A 88 -4.79 -5.25 -12.24
N ILE A 89 -5.73 -5.77 -13.05
CA ILE A 89 -6.76 -6.71 -12.60
C ILE A 89 -6.64 -7.97 -13.44
N ASN A 90 -6.50 -9.12 -12.79
CA ASN A 90 -6.32 -10.44 -13.39
C ASN A 90 -5.17 -10.50 -14.41
N GLY A 91 -4.07 -9.78 -14.14
CA GLY A 91 -2.90 -9.75 -15.02
C GLY A 91 -3.07 -8.93 -16.31
N ASN A 92 -4.21 -8.24 -16.48
CA ASN A 92 -4.39 -7.33 -17.62
C ASN A 92 -3.45 -6.12 -17.54
N THR A 93 -3.32 -5.40 -18.66
CA THR A 93 -2.51 -4.18 -18.75
C THR A 93 -2.82 -3.22 -17.60
N PRO A 94 -1.82 -2.79 -16.82
CA PRO A 94 -2.02 -1.83 -15.74
C PRO A 94 -2.57 -0.52 -16.27
N ARG A 95 -3.51 0.08 -15.54
CA ARG A 95 -3.99 1.44 -15.79
C ARG A 95 -3.55 2.37 -14.67
N VAL A 96 -3.29 3.62 -15.02
CA VAL A 96 -2.91 4.67 -14.09
C VAL A 96 -4.12 5.09 -13.24
N ILE A 97 -3.91 5.25 -11.95
CA ILE A 97 -4.86 5.82 -10.99
C ILE A 97 -4.20 6.97 -10.25
N LEU A 98 -4.96 8.04 -10.03
CA LEU A 98 -4.55 9.16 -9.20
C LEU A 98 -4.90 8.84 -7.74
N LEU A 99 -3.93 9.04 -6.87
CA LEU A 99 -4.07 8.90 -5.42
C LEU A 99 -4.53 10.24 -4.86
N LYS A 100 -5.58 10.22 -4.03
CA LYS A 100 -6.19 11.41 -3.44
C LYS A 100 -6.84 11.05 -2.11
#